data_AF-A0A6G3X553-F1
#
_entry.id   AF-A0A6G3X553-F1
#
_cell.length_a   1.000
_cell.length_b   1.000
_cell.length_c   1.000
_cell.angle_alpha   90.00
_cell.angle_beta   90.00
_cell.angle_gamma   90.00
#
_symmetry.space_group_name_H-M   'P 1'
#
loop_
_entity.id
_entity.type
_entity.pdbx_description
1 polymer ?
#
loop_
_entity_poly.entity_id
_entity_poly.type
_entity_poly.pdbx_seq_one_letter_code
_entity_poly.pdbx_strand_id
1 'polypeptide(L)' 'VILRYRIHEALERAGSDPAVDWSRLAADLGYSDQAHLVRDFTATVGVPPTAFSPR' A
#
# COMPACT_ATOMS: atom_id res chain seq x y z
N VAL A 1 -15.20 -6.28 -2.29
CA VAL A 1 -15.07 -5.52 -1.02
C VAL A 1 -13.66 -5.59 -0.41
N ILE A 2 -12.95 -6.73 -0.49
CA ILE A 2 -11.61 -6.94 0.11
C ILE A 2 -10.55 -5.93 -0.38
N LEU A 3 -10.54 -5.55 -1.66
CA LEU A 3 -9.54 -4.64 -2.21
C LEU A 3 -9.52 -3.27 -1.52
N ARG A 4 -10.70 -2.66 -1.32
CA ARG A 4 -10.82 -1.34 -0.67
C ARG A 4 -10.32 -1.35 0.77
N TYR A 5 -10.50 -2.48 1.47
CA TYR A 5 -10.01 -2.70 2.82
C TYR A 5 -8.47 -2.76 2.83
N ARG A 6 -7.87 -3.55 1.93
CA ARG A 6 -6.41 -3.66 1.81
C ARG A 6 -5.72 -2.33 1.55
N ILE A 7 -6.29 -1.49 0.68
CA ILE A 7 -5.70 -0.18 0.37
C ILE A 7 -5.83 0.80 1.55
N HIS A 8 -6.93 0.77 2.30
CA HIS A 8 -7.03 1.58 3.53
C HIS A 8 -5.97 1.17 4.54
N GLU A 9 -5.81 -0.14 4.78
CA GLU A 9 -4.82 -0.61 5.74
C GLU A 9 -3.37 -0.32 5.27
N ALA A 10 -3.10 -0.35 3.97
CA ALA A 10 -1.83 0.08 3.41
C ALA A 10 -1.56 1.57 3.67
N LEU A 11 -2.57 2.44 3.52
CA LEU A 11 -2.47 3.87 3.78
C LEU A 11 -2.21 4.17 5.26
N GLU A 12 -2.91 3.48 6.18
CA GLU A 12 -2.73 3.66 7.63
C GLU A 12 -1.32 3.28 8.08
N ARG A 13 -0.80 2.15 7.59
CA ARG A 13 0.55 1.69 7.95
C ARG A 13 1.63 2.60 7.37
N ALA A 14 1.49 3.03 6.11
CA ALA A 14 2.42 3.98 5.48
C ALA A 14 2.36 5.39 6.11
N GLY A 15 1.20 5.78 6.66
CA GLY A 15 1.04 6.99 7.46
C GLY A 15 1.78 6.97 8.79
N SER A 16 1.89 5.79 9.39
CA SER A 16 2.47 5.61 10.72
C SER A 16 3.99 5.38 10.68
N ASP A 17 4.52 4.86 9.58
CA ASP A 17 5.95 4.57 9.40
C ASP A 17 6.44 5.01 8.00
N PRO A 18 7.22 6.11 7.91
CA PRO A 18 7.81 6.58 6.65
C PRO A 18 8.80 5.60 6.01
N ALA A 19 9.32 4.63 6.78
CA ALA A 19 10.28 3.64 6.35
C ALA A 19 9.63 2.26 6.08
N VAL A 20 8.32 2.23 5.82
CA VAL A 20 7.58 0.99 5.61
C VAL A 20 8.22 0.10 4.54
N ASP A 21 8.41 -1.17 4.87
CA ASP A 21 8.81 -2.19 3.90
C ASP A 21 7.58 -2.62 3.08
N TRP A 22 7.49 -2.05 1.88
CA TRP A 22 6.40 -2.33 0.95
C TRP A 22 6.30 -3.79 0.50
N SER A 23 7.43 -4.52 0.46
CA SER A 23 7.41 -5.95 0.09
C SER A 23 6.79 -6.77 1.20
N ARG A 24 7.19 -6.52 2.45
CA ARG A 24 6.59 -7.14 3.62
C ARG A 24 5.11 -6.78 3.76
N LEU A 25 4.77 -5.52 3.58
CA LEU A 25 3.39 -5.05 3.65
C LEU A 25 2.49 -5.72 2.60
N ALA A 26 2.98 -5.93 1.39
CA ALA A 26 2.25 -6.66 0.36
C ALA A 26 1.91 -8.08 0.81
N ALA A 27 2.89 -8.81 1.36
CA ALA A 27 2.67 -10.16 1.89
C ALA A 27 1.66 -10.17 3.05
N ASP A 28 1.79 -9.24 4.00
CA ASP A 28 0.87 -9.12 5.15
C ASP A 28 -0.58 -8.84 4.72
N LEU A 29 -0.78 -8.10 3.62
CA LEU A 29 -2.10 -7.79 3.07
C LEU A 29 -2.63 -8.89 2.13
N GLY A 30 -1.84 -9.95 1.89
CA GLY A 30 -2.21 -11.09 1.05
C GLY A 30 -2.06 -10.84 -0.45
N TYR A 31 -1.13 -9.98 -0.84
CA TYR A 31 -0.66 -9.86 -2.22
C TYR A 31 0.44 -10.89 -2.50
N SER A 32 0.50 -11.36 -3.75
CA SER A 32 1.54 -12.28 -4.19
C SER A 32 2.93 -11.65 -4.19
N ASP A 33 3.01 -10.35 -4.46
CA ASP A 33 4.24 -9.57 -4.49
C ASP A 33 3.97 -8.07 -4.30
N GLN A 34 5.04 -7.29 -4.15
CA GLN A 34 4.99 -5.84 -4.04
C GLN A 34 4.38 -5.16 -5.28
N ALA A 35 4.61 -5.69 -6.48
CA ALA A 35 4.18 -5.06 -7.72
C ALA A 35 2.66 -5.03 -7.85
N HIS A 36 1.96 -6.05 -7.36
CA HIS A 36 0.50 -6.07 -7.30
C HIS A 36 -0.05 -5.01 -6.33
N LEU A 37 0.54 -4.90 -5.13
CA LEU A 37 0.17 -3.85 -4.17
C LEU A 37 0.37 -2.46 -4.78
N VAL A 38 1.52 -2.20 -5.40
CA VAL A 38 1.85 -0.90 -6.02
C VAL A 38 0.85 -0.54 -7.11
N ARG A 39 0.46 -1.50 -7.97
CA ARG A 39 -0.53 -1.27 -9.03
C ARG A 39 -1.89 -0.88 -8.46
N ASP A 40 -2.40 -1.64 -7.49
CA ASP A 40 -3.71 -1.38 -6.88
C ASP A 40 -3.73 -0.08 -6.08
N PHE A 41 -2.66 0.19 -5.33
CA PHE A 41 -2.48 1.44 -4.61
C PHE A 41 -2.48 2.62 -5.58
N THR A 42 -1.67 2.57 -6.65
CA THR A 42 -1.59 3.65 -7.64
C THR A 42 -2.93 3.85 -8.35
N ALA A 43 -3.63 2.76 -8.68
CA ALA A 43 -4.96 2.84 -9.29
C ALA A 43 -6.01 3.49 -8.37
N THR A 44 -5.85 3.34 -7.05
CA THR A 44 -6.80 3.85 -6.05
C THR A 44 -6.44 5.26 -5.56
N VAL A 45 -5.15 5.54 -5.34
CA VAL A 45 -4.62 6.76 -4.71
C VAL A 45 -4.11 7.76 -5.74
N GLY A 46 -3.82 7.31 -6.98
CA GLY A 46 -3.36 8.15 -8.09
C GLY A 46 -1.85 8.37 -8.14
N VAL A 47 -1.12 8.00 -7.08
CA VAL A 47 0.34 8.07 -7.01
C VAL A 47 0.92 6.76 -6.47
N PRO A 48 2.14 6.36 -6.86
CA PRO A 48 2.78 5.18 -6.32
C PRO A 48 3.12 5.36 -4.82
N PRO A 49 3.22 4.26 -4.06
CA PRO A 49 3.42 4.33 -2.61
C PRO A 49 4.70 5.04 -2.18
N THR A 50 5.76 5.01 -2.98
CA THR A 50 7.03 5.72 -2.72
C THR A 50 6.95 7.23 -2.94
N ALA A 51 5.95 7.71 -3.68
CA ALA A 51 5.65 9.13 -3.85
C ALA A 51 4.53 9.61 -2.92
N PHE A 52 3.92 8.69 -2.17
CA PHE A 52 2.90 9.02 -1.18
C PHE A 52 3.58 9.58 0.07
N SER A 53 3.37 10.87 0.32
CA SER A 53 3.70 11.50 1.59
C SER A 53 2.38 11.78 2.33
N PRO A 54 2.05 11.01 3.37
CA PRO A 54 0.96 11.38 4.27
C PRO A 54 1.26 12.76 4.89
N ARG A 55 0.21 13.54 5.10
CA ARG A 55 0.30 14.90 5.66
C ARG A 55 0.51 14.88 7.16
#